data_AF-A0A413ITW8-F1
#
_entry.id   AF-A0A413ITW8-F1
#
_cell.length_a   1.000
_cell.length_b   1.000
_cell.length_c   1.000
_cell.angle_alpha   90.00
_cell.angle_beta   90.00
_cell.angle_gamma   90.00
#
_symmetry.space_group_name_H-M   'P 1'
#
loop_
_entity.id
_entity.type
_entity.pdbx_description
1 polymer ?
#
loop_
_entity_poly.entity_id
_entity_poly.type
_entity_poly.pdbx_seq_one_letter_code
_entity_poly.pdbx_strand_id
1 'polypeptide(L)'
;MKVTYPIRAVNGNEYLVRIESFNREMLPDDVKELLGSIEILDISLERVSGNTPTSPNVLFDISNFIAGVLNDNPETILYFYCDDIHDVDRRNRSITPQKYRSQLFSRMFDRYTQSHDISDIINTPLEFKIDRDVYIHFISKREYLKYVDAFKDTILGGCK
;
A
#
# COMPACT_ATOMS: atom_id res chain seq x y z
N MET A 1 4.83 10.21 -12.28
CA MET A 1 5.01 10.75 -10.92
C MET A 1 6.13 10.01 -10.19
N LYS A 2 6.95 10.72 -9.40
CA LYS A 2 7.82 10.13 -8.39
C LYS A 2 8.02 11.11 -7.25
N VAL A 3 7.68 10.72 -6.02
CA VAL A 3 7.86 11.51 -4.81
C VAL A 3 8.49 10.65 -3.73
N THR A 4 9.38 11.25 -2.95
CA THR A 4 10.00 10.62 -1.79
C THR A 4 9.77 11.47 -0.55
N TYR A 5 9.56 10.81 0.59
CA TYR A 5 9.31 11.47 1.86
C TYR A 5 10.14 10.80 2.96
N PRO A 6 11.28 11.40 3.34
CA PRO A 6 12.10 10.90 4.44
C PRO A 6 11.45 11.27 5.78
N ILE A 7 11.44 10.33 6.72
CA ILE A 7 10.93 10.55 8.08
C ILE A 7 12.03 10.16 9.06
N ARG A 8 12.37 11.08 9.96
CA ARG A 8 13.32 10.84 11.05
C ARG A 8 12.59 10.83 12.37
N ALA A 9 12.59 9.67 13.04
CA ALA A 9 11.96 9.51 14.33
C ALA A 9 12.86 10.05 15.46
N VAL A 10 12.25 10.45 16.58
CA VAL A 10 12.96 10.96 17.77
C VAL A 10 13.96 9.94 18.34
N ASN A 11 13.67 8.65 18.19
CA ASN A 11 14.57 7.57 18.63
C ASN A 11 15.73 7.28 17.66
N GLY A 12 15.91 8.10 16.63
CA GLY A 12 16.99 7.98 15.65
C GLY A 12 16.71 7.01 14.50
N ASN A 13 15.57 6.31 14.47
CA ASN A 13 15.19 5.53 13.29
C ASN A 13 14.90 6.46 12.11
N GLU A 14 15.25 6.01 10.91
CA GLU A 14 14.99 6.73 9.68
C GLU A 14 14.20 5.85 8.73
N TYR A 15 13.18 6.43 8.11
CA TYR A 15 12.27 5.78 7.19
C TYR A 15 12.20 6.59 5.90
N LEU A 16 11.88 5.90 4.82
CA LEU A 16 11.67 6.51 3.53
C LEU A 16 10.40 5.95 2.90
N VAL A 17 9.44 6.82 2.66
CA VAL A 17 8.29 6.50 1.81
C VAL A 17 8.63 6.94 0.39
N ARG A 18 8.46 6.05 -0.59
CA ARG A 18 8.56 6.37 -2.02
C ARG A 18 7.23 6.04 -2.67
N ILE A 19 6.74 6.98 -3.47
CA ILE A 19 5.54 6.80 -4.28
C ILE A 19 5.91 7.10 -5.72
N GLU A 20 5.72 6.15 -6.61
CA GLU A 20 6.09 6.29 -8.02
C GLU A 20 5.05 5.69 -8.95
N SER A 21 4.97 6.20 -10.17
CA SER A 21 4.13 5.61 -11.19
C SER A 21 4.55 4.17 -11.43
N PHE A 22 3.58 3.27 -11.33
CA PHE A 22 3.78 1.90 -11.73
C PHE A 22 4.11 1.83 -13.23
N ASN A 23 5.05 0.95 -13.59
CA ASN A 23 5.38 0.72 -14.99
C ASN A 23 4.21 0.02 -15.69
N ARG A 24 3.37 0.80 -16.38
CA ARG A 24 2.18 0.30 -17.08
C ARG A 24 2.49 -0.79 -18.10
N GLU A 25 3.71 -0.87 -18.63
CA GLU A 25 4.10 -1.92 -19.56
C GLU A 25 4.13 -3.33 -18.94
N MET A 26 4.17 -3.42 -17.60
CA MET A 26 4.10 -4.69 -16.89
C MET A 26 2.66 -5.20 -16.72
N LEU A 27 1.67 -4.41 -17.10
CA LEU A 27 0.26 -4.80 -17.02
C LEU A 27 -0.16 -5.57 -18.28
N PRO A 28 -1.10 -6.51 -18.16
CA PRO A 28 -1.82 -7.06 -19.31
C PRO A 28 -2.57 -5.99 -20.12
N ASP A 29 -2.68 -6.15 -21.44
CA ASP A 29 -3.22 -5.11 -22.33
C ASP A 29 -4.70 -4.80 -22.05
N ASP A 30 -5.50 -5.80 -21.69
CA ASP A 30 -6.90 -5.66 -21.24
C ASP A 30 -7.01 -4.78 -19.99
N VAL A 31 -6.08 -4.93 -19.06
CA VAL A 31 -5.99 -4.11 -17.86
C VAL A 31 -5.54 -2.68 -18.19
N LYS A 32 -4.58 -2.51 -19.12
CA LYS A 32 -4.14 -1.19 -19.59
C LYS A 32 -5.28 -0.41 -20.24
N GLU A 33 -6.05 -1.07 -21.11
CA GLU A 33 -7.19 -0.48 -21.81
C GLU A 33 -8.28 -0.10 -20.82
N LEU A 34 -8.61 -0.98 -19.88
CA LEU A 34 -9.62 -0.72 -18.85
C LEU A 34 -9.27 0.50 -17.99
N LEU A 35 -8.01 0.62 -17.54
CA LEU A 35 -7.56 1.74 -16.70
C LEU A 35 -7.73 3.11 -17.37
N GLY A 36 -7.67 3.19 -18.70
CA GLY A 36 -7.68 4.47 -19.41
C GLY A 36 -6.61 5.42 -18.86
N SER A 37 -7.01 6.62 -18.43
CA SER A 37 -6.11 7.63 -17.85
C SER A 37 -5.72 7.39 -16.39
N ILE A 38 -6.37 6.47 -15.68
CA ILE A 38 -6.14 6.24 -14.25
C ILE A 38 -4.71 5.75 -14.04
N GLU A 39 -3.98 6.42 -13.15
CA GLU A 39 -2.60 6.11 -12.84
C GLU A 39 -2.51 5.18 -11.62
N ILE A 40 -1.63 4.18 -11.70
CA ILE A 40 -1.28 3.36 -10.53
C ILE A 40 -0.02 3.92 -9.92
N LEU A 41 -0.07 4.17 -8.61
CA LEU A 41 1.07 4.63 -7.83
C LEU A 41 1.54 3.51 -6.90
N ASP A 42 2.75 2.99 -7.16
CA ASP A 42 3.41 2.03 -6.29
C ASP A 42 3.96 2.72 -5.05
N ILE A 43 3.66 2.16 -3.88
CA ILE A 43 4.16 2.61 -2.59
C ILE A 43 5.24 1.66 -2.10
N SER A 44 6.41 2.21 -1.85
CA SER A 44 7.50 1.53 -1.16
C SER A 44 7.76 2.19 0.19
N LEU A 45 7.77 1.39 1.27
CA LEU A 45 8.11 1.83 2.62
C LEU A 45 9.35 1.10 3.11
N GLU A 46 10.42 1.85 3.36
CA GLU A 46 11.69 1.30 3.83
C GLU A 46 12.08 1.93 5.17
N ARG A 47 12.66 1.11 6.06
CA ARG A 47 13.43 1.61 7.19
C ARG A 47 14.89 1.68 6.76
N VAL A 48 15.38 2.90 6.56
CA VAL A 48 16.75 3.18 6.10
C VAL A 48 17.77 2.98 7.22
N SER A 49 17.40 3.30 8.47
CA SER A 49 18.28 3.19 9.63
C SER A 49 17.52 2.92 10.93
N GLY A 50 18.23 2.34 11.89
CA GLY A 50 17.74 2.03 13.24
C GLY A 50 17.09 0.65 13.36
N ASN A 51 16.85 0.20 14.59
CA ASN A 51 16.33 -1.13 14.90
C ASN A 51 15.25 -1.12 16.00
N THR A 52 14.85 0.05 16.46
CA THR A 52 13.84 0.16 17.52
C THR A 52 12.43 0.05 16.94
N PRO A 53 11.44 -0.44 17.72
CA PRO A 53 10.05 -0.52 17.26
C PRO A 53 9.53 0.81 16.72
N THR A 54 8.76 0.76 15.62
CA THR A 54 8.17 1.96 15.02
C THR A 54 7.09 2.52 15.95
N SER A 55 7.21 3.80 16.29
CA SER A 55 6.21 4.47 17.14
C SER A 55 4.91 4.76 16.36
N PRO A 56 3.76 4.87 17.05
CA PRO A 56 2.51 5.25 16.40
C PRO A 56 2.56 6.58 15.65
N ASN A 57 3.35 7.55 16.12
CA ASN A 57 3.49 8.86 15.46
C ASN A 57 4.10 8.73 14.06
N VAL A 58 5.14 7.90 13.92
CA VAL A 58 5.76 7.63 12.61
C VAL A 58 4.76 6.97 11.66
N LEU A 59 3.96 6.03 12.16
CA LEU A 59 2.91 5.41 11.35
C LEU A 59 1.87 6.44 10.91
N PHE A 60 1.48 7.36 11.79
CA PHE A 60 0.57 8.45 11.44
C PHE A 60 1.15 9.39 10.38
N ASP A 61 2.44 9.75 10.49
CA ASP A 61 3.13 10.58 9.49
C ASP A 61 3.17 9.91 8.12
N ILE A 62 3.43 8.60 8.08
CA ILE A 62 3.40 7.79 6.85
C ILE A 62 1.99 7.82 6.24
N SER A 63 0.95 7.54 7.05
CA SER A 63 -0.44 7.54 6.58
C SER A 63 -0.87 8.90 6.02
N ASN A 64 -0.54 9.99 6.72
CA ASN A 64 -0.88 11.34 6.28
C ASN A 64 -0.19 11.69 4.96
N PHE A 65 1.09 11.34 4.82
CA PHE A 65 1.82 11.60 3.59
C PHE A 65 1.21 10.84 2.40
N ILE A 66 0.97 9.54 2.55
CA ILE A 66 0.41 8.72 1.46
C ILE A 66 -1.01 9.21 1.10
N ALA A 67 -1.84 9.51 2.09
CA ALA A 67 -3.19 9.99 1.83
C ALA A 67 -3.21 11.41 1.22
N GLY A 68 -2.26 12.27 1.60
CA GLY A 68 -2.06 13.57 0.95
C GLY A 68 -1.80 13.41 -0.55
N VAL A 69 -0.92 12.47 -0.92
CA VAL A 69 -0.66 12.16 -2.34
C VAL A 69 -1.90 11.67 -3.06
N LEU A 70 -2.72 10.81 -2.44
CA LEU A 70 -3.98 10.35 -3.03
C LEU A 70 -4.99 11.49 -3.23
N ASN A 71 -5.09 12.41 -2.27
CA ASN A 71 -5.98 13.56 -2.35
C ASN A 71 -5.55 14.55 -3.44
N ASP A 72 -4.24 14.77 -3.59
CA ASP A 72 -3.67 15.66 -4.60
C ASP A 72 -3.72 15.07 -6.02
N ASN A 73 -3.87 13.75 -6.14
CA ASN A 73 -3.89 13.03 -7.41
C ASN A 73 -5.20 12.22 -7.54
N PRO A 74 -6.32 12.88 -7.85
CA PRO A 74 -7.65 12.31 -7.72
C PRO A 74 -7.96 11.15 -8.66
N GLU A 75 -7.22 10.99 -9.77
CA GLU A 75 -7.37 9.92 -10.77
C GLU A 75 -6.34 8.79 -10.58
N THR A 76 -6.11 8.39 -9.33
CA THR A 76 -5.08 7.39 -9.00
C THR A 76 -5.61 6.21 -8.19
N ILE A 77 -4.89 5.09 -8.32
CA ILE A 77 -5.02 3.90 -7.49
C ILE A 77 -3.65 3.66 -6.85
N LEU A 78 -3.59 3.63 -5.53
CA LEU A 78 -2.37 3.25 -4.83
C LEU A 78 -2.24 1.74 -4.81
N TYR A 79 -1.02 1.25 -5.03
CA TYR A 79 -0.64 -0.15 -4.95
C TYR A 79 0.43 -0.31 -3.87
N PHE A 80 0.27 -1.31 -3.00
CA PHE A 80 1.24 -1.63 -1.97
C PHE A 80 1.42 -3.14 -1.84
N TYR A 81 2.64 -3.61 -2.02
CA TYR A 81 3.03 -5.01 -1.83
C TYR A 81 3.73 -5.19 -0.49
N CYS A 82 3.28 -6.16 0.32
CA CYS A 82 3.93 -6.49 1.60
C CYS A 82 4.97 -7.58 1.39
N ASP A 83 6.25 -7.22 1.36
CA ASP A 83 7.36 -8.17 1.20
C ASP A 83 7.66 -8.99 2.47
N ASP A 84 8.41 -10.09 2.31
CA ASP A 84 8.99 -10.95 3.36
C ASP A 84 10.48 -10.75 3.58
N ILE A 85 11.12 -9.75 2.95
CA ILE A 85 12.59 -9.65 2.90
C ILE A 85 13.18 -9.50 4.31
N HIS A 86 12.50 -8.70 5.14
CA HIS A 86 12.95 -8.44 6.51
C HIS A 86 11.95 -8.95 7.53
N ASP A 87 12.43 -9.43 8.68
CA ASP A 87 11.55 -9.70 9.81
C ASP A 87 11.01 -8.37 10.39
N VAL A 88 9.88 -8.46 11.10
CA VAL A 88 9.28 -7.31 11.79
C VAL A 88 8.91 -7.70 13.21
N ASP A 89 9.23 -6.83 14.16
CA ASP A 89 8.84 -7.07 15.54
C ASP A 89 7.31 -7.05 15.65
N ARG A 90 6.79 -8.12 16.25
CA ARG A 90 5.35 -8.37 16.36
C ARG A 90 5.07 -9.21 17.60
N ARG A 91 4.00 -8.82 18.30
CA ARG A 91 3.56 -9.50 19.52
C ARG A 91 3.07 -10.92 19.23
N ASN A 92 2.27 -11.08 18.17
CA ASN A 92 1.82 -12.40 17.75
C ASN A 92 2.86 -13.00 16.78
N ARG A 93 3.63 -13.97 17.25
CA ARG A 93 4.63 -14.66 16.43
C ARG A 93 4.02 -15.75 15.53
N SER A 94 2.73 -16.07 15.67
CA SER A 94 2.06 -17.06 14.80
C SER A 94 1.69 -16.53 13.40
N ILE A 95 1.67 -15.21 13.22
CA ILE A 95 1.46 -14.58 11.90
C ILE A 95 2.80 -14.30 11.22
N THR A 96 2.82 -14.37 9.89
CA THR A 96 4.01 -14.03 9.10
C THR A 96 4.28 -12.52 9.14
N PRO A 97 5.53 -12.09 8.89
CA PRO A 97 5.86 -10.67 8.74
C PRO A 97 4.98 -9.95 7.70
N GLN A 98 4.73 -10.60 6.56
CA GLN A 98 3.89 -10.06 5.48
C GLN A 98 2.44 -9.85 5.93
N LYS A 99 1.84 -10.86 6.60
CA LYS A 99 0.47 -10.74 7.12
C LYS A 99 0.37 -9.63 8.16
N TYR A 100 1.37 -9.50 9.03
CA TYR A 100 1.43 -8.40 9.99
C TYR A 100 1.51 -7.04 9.30
N ARG A 101 2.37 -6.89 8.28
CA ARG A 101 2.49 -5.66 7.47
C ARG A 101 1.17 -5.30 6.80
N SER A 102 0.50 -6.26 6.18
CA SER A 102 -0.80 -6.07 5.55
C SER A 102 -1.85 -5.58 6.55
N GLN A 103 -1.94 -6.21 7.72
CA GLN A 103 -2.86 -5.79 8.78
C GLN A 103 -2.50 -4.40 9.34
N LEU A 104 -1.21 -4.10 9.49
CA LEU A 104 -0.74 -2.80 9.96
C LEU A 104 -1.10 -1.70 8.96
N PHE A 105 -0.88 -1.94 7.67
CA PHE A 105 -1.20 -1.00 6.60
C PHE A 105 -2.70 -0.74 6.51
N SER A 106 -3.55 -1.77 6.57
CA SER A 106 -5.00 -1.56 6.64
C SER A 106 -5.39 -0.69 7.82
N ARG A 107 -4.90 -1.00 9.03
CA ARG A 107 -5.24 -0.23 10.24
C ARG A 107 -4.77 1.22 10.18
N MET A 108 -3.61 1.45 9.57
CA MET A 108 -3.07 2.78 9.33
C MET A 108 -4.02 3.62 8.46
N PHE A 109 -4.53 3.03 7.38
CA PHE A 109 -5.50 3.69 6.49
C PHE A 109 -6.89 3.83 7.11
N ASP A 110 -7.42 2.78 7.75
CA ASP A 110 -8.72 2.82 8.42
C ASP A 110 -8.75 3.92 9.48
N ARG A 111 -7.66 4.07 10.23
CA ARG A 111 -7.55 5.14 11.23
C ARG A 111 -7.50 6.53 10.60
N TYR A 112 -6.77 6.67 9.49
CA TYR A 112 -6.71 7.94 8.76
C TYR A 112 -8.08 8.35 8.21
N THR A 113 -8.79 7.44 7.55
CA THR A 113 -10.11 7.75 6.96
C THR A 113 -11.13 8.06 8.05
N GLN A 114 -11.13 7.31 9.15
CA GLN A 114 -11.99 7.58 10.32
C GLN A 114 -11.69 8.93 10.97
N SER A 115 -10.41 9.32 11.13
CA SER A 115 -10.07 10.59 11.78
C SER A 115 -10.36 11.82 10.93
N HIS A 116 -10.55 11.65 9.62
CA HIS A 116 -10.83 12.73 8.67
C HIS A 116 -12.24 12.67 8.07
N ASP A 117 -13.12 11.78 8.57
CA ASP A 117 -14.49 11.56 8.08
C ASP A 117 -14.56 11.26 6.57
N ILE A 118 -13.58 10.51 6.06
CA ILE A 118 -13.47 10.11 4.66
C ILE A 118 -14.18 8.78 4.46
N SER A 119 -15.17 8.74 3.58
CA SER A 119 -16.02 7.56 3.33
C SER A 119 -15.94 7.00 1.91
N ASP A 120 -15.33 7.76 0.99
CA ASP A 120 -15.20 7.44 -0.43
C ASP A 120 -13.86 6.78 -0.79
N ILE A 121 -12.89 6.72 0.11
CA ILE A 121 -11.65 5.95 -0.07
C ILE A 121 -11.84 4.51 0.42
N ILE A 122 -11.46 3.54 -0.40
CA ILE A 122 -11.56 2.11 -0.12
C ILE A 122 -10.17 1.49 -0.19
N ASN A 123 -9.80 0.77 0.87
CA ASN A 123 -8.67 -0.14 0.89
C ASN A 123 -9.16 -1.56 0.59
N THR A 124 -8.68 -2.12 -0.52
CA THR A 124 -8.99 -3.48 -0.97
C THR A 124 -7.76 -4.36 -0.81
N PRO A 125 -7.63 -5.08 0.33
CA PRO A 125 -6.55 -6.05 0.51
C PRO A 125 -6.80 -7.32 -0.31
N LEU A 126 -5.73 -7.89 -0.84
CA LEU A 126 -5.70 -9.19 -1.50
C LEU A 126 -4.72 -10.10 -0.79
N GLU A 127 -5.21 -11.30 -0.47
CA GLU A 127 -4.43 -12.39 0.09
C GLU A 127 -4.64 -13.60 -0.83
N PHE A 128 -3.55 -14.11 -1.39
CA PHE A 128 -3.58 -15.33 -2.19
C PHE A 128 -2.28 -16.10 -2.04
N LYS A 129 -2.33 -17.38 -2.40
CA LYS A 129 -1.22 -18.30 -2.28
C LYS A 129 -0.91 -18.90 -3.64
N ILE A 130 0.29 -18.61 -4.14
CA ILE A 130 0.89 -19.29 -5.29
C ILE A 130 1.93 -20.26 -4.72
N ASP A 131 3.18 -19.81 -4.62
CA ASP A 131 4.29 -20.53 -3.97
C ASP A 131 4.58 -20.01 -2.55
N ARG A 132 4.12 -18.79 -2.26
CA ARG A 132 4.21 -18.11 -0.96
C ARG A 132 2.93 -17.35 -0.71
N ASP A 133 2.72 -16.94 0.54
CA ASP A 133 1.63 -16.02 0.87
C ASP A 133 1.94 -14.65 0.28
N VAL A 134 1.02 -14.12 -0.52
CA VAL A 134 1.13 -12.82 -1.16
C VAL A 134 0.07 -11.89 -0.59
N TYR A 135 0.50 -10.70 -0.19
CA TYR A 135 -0.36 -9.66 0.36
C TYR A 135 -0.17 -8.36 -0.43
N ILE A 136 -1.24 -7.92 -1.08
CA ILE A 136 -1.28 -6.69 -1.89
C ILE A 136 -2.43 -5.83 -1.39
N HIS A 137 -2.27 -4.52 -1.44
CA HIS A 137 -3.34 -3.56 -1.19
C HIS A 137 -3.53 -2.67 -2.40
N PHE A 138 -4.78 -2.48 -2.79
CA PHE A 138 -5.21 -1.41 -3.67
C PHE A 138 -6.00 -0.38 -2.88
N ILE A 139 -5.60 0.88 -2.91
CA ILE A 139 -6.33 1.97 -2.26
C ILE A 139 -6.79 2.94 -3.32
N SER A 140 -8.08 3.18 -3.39
CA SER A 140 -8.68 3.99 -4.45
C SER A 140 -9.94 4.67 -3.97
N LYS A 141 -10.40 5.67 -4.72
CA LYS A 141 -11.76 6.18 -4.57
C LYS A 141 -12.77 5.10 -4.97
N ARG A 142 -13.95 5.14 -4.36
CA ARG A 142 -15.04 4.19 -4.57
C ARG A 142 -15.47 4.09 -6.02
N GLU A 143 -15.44 5.19 -6.76
CA GLU A 143 -15.75 5.22 -8.20
C GLU A 143 -14.77 4.39 -9.06
N TYR A 144 -13.57 4.12 -8.55
CA TYR A 144 -12.54 3.32 -9.22
C TYR A 144 -12.48 1.87 -8.77
N LEU A 145 -13.37 1.45 -7.86
CA LEU A 145 -13.41 0.08 -7.35
C LEU A 145 -13.56 -0.96 -8.48
N LYS A 146 -14.32 -0.63 -9.53
CA LYS A 146 -14.47 -1.51 -10.71
C LYS A 146 -13.15 -1.85 -11.41
N TYR A 147 -12.18 -0.93 -11.39
CA TYR A 147 -10.85 -1.16 -11.97
C TYR A 147 -10.05 -2.09 -11.07
N VAL A 148 -10.10 -1.87 -9.75
CA VAL A 148 -9.48 -2.74 -8.75
C VAL A 148 -10.03 -4.17 -8.83
N ASP A 149 -11.34 -4.34 -9.03
CA ASP A 149 -11.95 -5.66 -9.19
C ASP A 149 -11.49 -6.37 -10.47
N ALA A 150 -11.34 -5.66 -11.58
CA ALA A 150 -10.75 -6.26 -12.78
C ALA A 150 -9.29 -6.70 -12.56
N PHE A 151 -8.48 -5.88 -11.87
CA PHE A 151 -7.12 -6.27 -11.48
C PHE A 151 -7.08 -7.56 -10.68
N LYS A 152 -8.01 -7.70 -9.73
CA LYS A 152 -8.13 -8.90 -8.90
C LYS A 152 -8.45 -10.12 -9.75
N ASP A 153 -9.40 -10.00 -10.66
CA ASP A 153 -9.80 -11.09 -11.53
C ASP A 153 -8.66 -11.52 -12.45
N THR A 154 -7.85 -10.58 -12.98
CA THR A 154 -6.66 -10.91 -13.78
C THR A 154 -5.59 -11.60 -12.94
N ILE A 155 -5.27 -11.07 -11.75
CA ILE A 155 -4.25 -11.66 -10.86
C ILE A 155 -4.67 -13.06 -10.39
N LEU A 156 -5.90 -13.21 -9.91
CA LEU A 156 -6.40 -14.48 -9.36
C LEU A 156 -6.81 -15.48 -10.44
N GLY A 157 -7.30 -15.01 -11.58
CA GLY A 157 -7.65 -15.82 -12.74
C GLY A 157 -6.43 -16.45 -13.41
N GLY A 158 -5.27 -15.77 -13.37
CA GLY A 158 -3.98 -16.30 -13.81
C GLY A 158 -3.30 -17.24 -12.82
N CYS A 159 -3.82 -17.39 -11.59
CA CYS A 159 -3.31 -18.31 -10.57
C CYS A 159 -4.00 -19.70 -10.57
N LYS A 160 -4.77 -20.01 -11.61
CA LYS A 160 -5.47 -21.30 -11.77
C LYS A 160 -4.68 -22.31 -12.59
#